data_AF-A0A2D5W6M2-F1
#
_entry.id   AF-A0A2D5W6M2-F1
#
_cell.length_a   1.000
_cell.length_b   1.000
_cell.length_c   1.000
_cell.angle_alpha   90.00
_cell.angle_beta   90.00
_cell.angle_gamma   90.00
#
_symmetry.space_group_name_H-M   'P 1'
#
loop_
_entity.id
_entity.type
_entity.pdbx_description
1 polymer ?
#
loop_
_entity_poly.entity_id
_entity_poly.type
_entity_poly.pdbx_seq_one_letter_code
_entity_poly.pdbx_strand_id
1 'polypeptide(L)'
;MERWSIAITKEYLKFSAAHFLIFPDGEAERLHGHNYQVAVEVGGELGEHGLVLDFNQVKPRIRKLVDAWDQRWLVPGEHRELRLEEVRAGAGNQPHLAVTYRQRCYRAPAEEVLVLPLNNTSTENLAALLGRQLWRDLEANFPGVSLEFLRLSVEETAGQRGVYHYTNAAPGKLTGEPGAQDSA
;
A
#
# COMPACT_ATOMS: atom_id res chain seq x y z
N MET A 1 -24.13 15.20 8.26
CA MET A 1 -23.78 15.02 6.84
C MET A 1 -23.65 13.53 6.60
N GLU A 2 -24.19 13.04 5.49
CA GLU A 2 -24.16 11.61 5.13
C GLU A 2 -22.83 11.27 4.44
N ARG A 3 -22.44 9.99 4.48
CA ARG A 3 -21.22 9.45 3.87
C ARG A 3 -21.45 8.04 3.35
N TRP A 4 -20.82 7.70 2.23
CA TRP A 4 -20.90 6.38 1.61
C TRP A 4 -19.51 5.81 1.35
N SER A 5 -19.38 4.49 1.49
CA SER A 5 -18.15 3.76 1.16
C SER A 5 -18.45 2.34 0.69
N ILE A 6 -17.45 1.75 0.02
CA ILE A 6 -17.39 0.32 -0.22
C ILE A 6 -16.22 -0.27 0.56
N ALA A 7 -16.46 -1.38 1.26
CA ALA A 7 -15.43 -2.14 1.97
C ALA A 7 -15.23 -3.51 1.33
N ILE A 8 -13.98 -3.85 1.01
CA ILE A 8 -13.57 -5.06 0.32
C ILE A 8 -12.54 -5.79 1.17
N THR A 9 -12.97 -6.91 1.74
CA THR A 9 -12.09 -7.89 2.41
C THR A 9 -12.41 -9.26 1.81
N LYS A 10 -11.45 -9.85 1.11
CA LYS A 10 -11.62 -11.14 0.41
C LYS A 10 -10.36 -11.98 0.57
N GLU A 11 -10.53 -13.30 0.69
CA GLU A 11 -9.43 -14.25 0.91
C GLU A 11 -8.36 -14.23 -0.19
N TYR A 12 -8.74 -13.86 -1.41
CA TYR A 12 -7.79 -13.72 -2.51
C TYR A 12 -7.01 -12.39 -2.45
N LEU A 13 -7.36 -11.42 -1.61
CA LEU A 13 -6.56 -10.21 -1.47
C LEU A 13 -5.43 -10.44 -0.47
N LYS A 14 -4.53 -11.37 -0.81
CA LYS A 14 -3.39 -11.77 0.01
C LYS A 14 -2.13 -11.93 -0.82
N PHE A 15 -0.97 -11.80 -0.19
CA PHE A 15 0.33 -12.08 -0.77
C PHE A 15 1.24 -12.76 0.27
N SER A 16 2.05 -13.71 -0.16
CA SER A 16 3.04 -14.41 0.66
C SER A 16 4.41 -13.82 0.39
N ALA A 17 5.07 -13.28 1.40
CA ALA A 17 6.35 -12.59 1.20
C ALA A 17 7.32 -12.84 2.36
N ALA A 18 8.62 -12.83 2.04
CA ALA A 18 9.68 -12.81 3.03
C ALA A 18 10.10 -11.37 3.33
N HIS A 19 10.50 -11.08 4.56
CA HIS A 19 10.99 -9.76 4.96
C HIS A 19 11.80 -9.80 6.26
N PHE A 20 12.30 -8.64 6.65
CA PHE A 20 12.74 -8.36 8.02
C PHE A 20 12.57 -6.86 8.30
N LEU A 21 12.32 -6.54 9.57
CA LEU A 21 12.28 -5.22 10.16
C LEU A 21 13.62 -4.87 10.81
N ILE A 22 13.91 -3.57 10.78
CA ILE A 22 14.96 -2.95 11.58
C ILE A 22 14.27 -2.04 12.60
N PHE A 23 14.54 -2.24 13.88
CA PHE A 23 13.93 -1.52 14.99
C PHE A 23 14.69 -0.22 15.33
N PRO A 24 14.08 0.70 16.09
CA PRO A 24 14.71 1.99 16.42
C PRO A 24 16.05 1.90 17.18
N ASP A 25 16.30 0.81 17.90
CA ASP A 25 17.58 0.52 18.56
C ASP A 25 18.64 -0.04 17.59
N GLY A 26 18.28 -0.27 16.34
CA GLY A 26 19.12 -0.83 15.30
C GLY A 26 19.22 -2.36 15.35
N GLU A 27 18.44 -3.03 16.19
CA GLU A 27 18.29 -4.47 16.08
C GLU A 27 17.47 -4.81 14.84
N ALA A 28 17.92 -5.81 14.09
CA ALA A 28 17.16 -6.37 12.98
C ALA A 28 16.60 -7.72 13.39
N GLU A 29 15.32 -7.96 13.10
CA GLU A 29 14.78 -9.31 13.26
C GLU A 29 15.42 -10.29 12.26
N ARG A 30 15.14 -11.58 12.45
CA ARG A 30 15.62 -12.60 11.50
C ARG A 30 14.75 -12.56 10.24
N LEU A 31 15.34 -12.85 9.09
CA LEU A 31 14.61 -13.07 7.85
C LEU A 31 13.57 -14.18 8.07
N HIS A 32 12.31 -13.87 7.79
CA HIS A 32 11.19 -14.79 7.87
C HIS A 32 10.12 -14.34 6.86
N GLY A 33 8.88 -14.83 6.95
CA GLY A 33 7.81 -14.40 6.06
C GLY A 33 6.42 -14.59 6.62
N HIS A 34 5.45 -13.97 5.94
CA HIS A 34 4.04 -13.97 6.30
C HIS A 34 3.14 -14.23 5.10
N ASN A 35 1.90 -14.63 5.40
CA ASN A 35 0.80 -14.60 4.46
C ASN A 35 -0.02 -13.35 4.76
N TYR A 36 0.35 -12.24 4.12
CA TYR A 36 -0.27 -10.95 4.37
C TYR A 36 -1.69 -10.90 3.79
N GLN A 37 -2.63 -10.36 4.56
CA GLN A 37 -4.01 -10.10 4.11
C GLN A 37 -4.24 -8.61 3.92
N VAL A 38 -4.81 -8.24 2.78
CA VAL A 38 -5.15 -6.85 2.43
C VAL A 38 -6.65 -6.65 2.51
N ALA A 39 -7.04 -5.54 3.14
CA ALA A 39 -8.41 -5.05 3.15
C ALA A 39 -8.44 -3.58 2.74
N VAL A 40 -9.43 -3.20 1.95
CA VAL A 40 -9.57 -1.86 1.39
C VAL A 40 -10.97 -1.34 1.67
N GLU A 41 -11.06 -0.08 2.09
CA GLU A 41 -12.29 0.69 2.08
C GLU A 41 -12.06 1.97 1.27
N VAL A 42 -12.98 2.29 0.39
CA VAL A 42 -12.95 3.50 -0.44
C VAL A 42 -14.28 4.24 -0.27
N GLY A 43 -14.20 5.51 0.09
CA GLY A 43 -15.35 6.38 0.27
C GLY A 43 -15.44 7.48 -0.77
N GLY A 44 -16.68 7.90 -1.04
CA GLY A 44 -17.01 8.91 -2.02
C GLY A 44 -18.52 9.16 -2.08
N GLU A 45 -18.93 9.99 -3.03
CA GLU A 45 -20.35 10.25 -3.29
C GLU A 45 -21.00 9.11 -4.09
N LEU A 46 -22.32 8.96 -3.97
CA LEU A 46 -23.07 8.09 -4.87
C LEU A 46 -23.18 8.75 -6.23
N GLY A 47 -22.73 8.06 -7.28
CA GLY A 47 -22.98 8.48 -8.66
C GLY A 47 -24.45 8.33 -9.07
N GLU A 48 -24.77 8.67 -10.33
CA GLU A 48 -26.13 8.62 -10.90
C GLU A 48 -26.80 7.24 -10.79
N HIS A 49 -26.00 6.17 -10.68
CA HIS A 49 -26.49 4.80 -10.53
C HIS A 49 -26.55 4.33 -9.07
N GLY A 50 -26.37 5.22 -8.10
CA GLY A 50 -26.43 4.88 -6.67
C GLY A 50 -25.23 4.05 -6.18
N LEU A 51 -24.07 4.18 -6.81
CA LEU A 51 -22.84 3.46 -6.47
C LEU A 51 -21.72 4.45 -6.16
N VAL A 52 -20.90 4.16 -5.14
CA VAL A 52 -19.59 4.84 -4.96
C VAL A 52 -18.63 4.37 -6.05
N LEU A 53 -18.42 3.05 -6.13
CA LEU A 53 -17.65 2.39 -7.18
C LEU A 53 -18.22 1.01 -7.47
N ASP A 54 -18.11 0.56 -8.72
CA ASP A 54 -18.47 -0.80 -9.11
C ASP A 54 -17.41 -1.81 -8.63
N PHE A 55 -17.84 -2.76 -7.79
CA PHE A 55 -16.99 -3.84 -7.28
C PHE A 55 -16.30 -4.64 -8.39
N ASN A 56 -16.95 -4.85 -9.53
CA ASN A 56 -16.38 -5.63 -10.64
C ASN A 56 -15.19 -4.92 -11.29
N GLN A 57 -15.13 -3.59 -11.20
CA GLN A 57 -14.05 -2.79 -11.76
C GLN A 57 -12.93 -2.54 -10.74
N VAL A 58 -13.27 -2.38 -9.45
CA VAL A 58 -12.27 -2.09 -8.39
C VAL A 58 -11.51 -3.34 -7.95
N LYS A 59 -12.18 -4.49 -7.80
CA LYS A 59 -11.53 -5.72 -7.29
C LYS A 59 -10.31 -6.16 -8.11
N PRO A 60 -10.34 -6.19 -9.46
CA PRO A 60 -9.17 -6.58 -10.25
C PRO A 60 -7.98 -5.64 -10.08
N ARG A 61 -8.24 -4.35 -9.83
CA ARG A 61 -7.20 -3.34 -9.62
C ARG A 61 -6.47 -3.54 -8.30
N ILE A 62 -7.23 -3.78 -7.22
CA ILE A 62 -6.66 -4.14 -5.92
C ILE A 62 -5.84 -5.44 -6.05
N ARG A 63 -6.41 -6.47 -6.68
CA ARG A 63 -5.75 -7.77 -6.87
C ARG A 63 -4.43 -7.63 -7.64
N LYS A 64 -4.40 -6.83 -8.72
CA LYS A 64 -3.18 -6.58 -9.49
C LYS A 64 -2.05 -6.00 -8.65
N LEU A 65 -2.34 -5.06 -7.76
CA LEU A 65 -1.33 -4.46 -6.87
C LEU A 65 -0.83 -5.47 -5.83
N VAL A 66 -1.75 -6.25 -5.26
CA VAL A 66 -1.43 -7.30 -4.29
C VAL A 66 -0.57 -8.41 -4.90
N ASP A 67 -0.92 -8.87 -6.10
CA ASP A 67 -0.19 -9.93 -6.82
C ASP A 67 1.23 -9.53 -7.20
N ALA A 68 1.50 -8.24 -7.37
CA ALA A 68 2.85 -7.75 -7.68
C ALA A 68 3.85 -8.02 -6.53
N TRP A 69 3.37 -8.27 -5.31
CA TRP A 69 4.19 -8.53 -4.12
C TRP A 69 4.22 -10.00 -3.72
N ASP A 70 3.40 -10.84 -4.36
CA ASP A 70 3.31 -12.26 -4.03
C ASP A 70 4.59 -13.01 -4.41
N GLN A 71 5.03 -13.89 -3.52
CA GLN A 71 6.22 -14.74 -3.68
C GLN A 71 7.51 -13.94 -3.90
N ARG A 72 7.67 -12.83 -3.16
CA ARG A 72 8.86 -11.98 -3.19
C ARG A 72 9.51 -11.86 -1.81
N TRP A 73 10.81 -11.55 -1.82
CA TRP A 73 11.48 -10.97 -0.66
C TRP A 73 11.40 -9.45 -0.72
N LEU A 74 10.67 -8.85 0.24
CA LEU A 74 10.49 -7.40 0.33
C LEU A 74 11.67 -6.77 1.07
N VAL A 75 12.28 -5.76 0.45
CA VAL A 75 13.45 -5.06 0.98
C VAL A 75 13.19 -3.55 1.03
N PRO A 76 13.42 -2.88 2.17
CA PRO A 76 13.19 -1.44 2.30
C PRO A 76 14.36 -0.65 1.68
N GLY A 77 14.18 -0.23 0.43
CA GLY A 77 15.22 0.43 -0.37
C GLY A 77 15.63 1.82 0.11
N GLU A 78 14.85 2.45 0.99
CA GLU A 78 15.16 3.78 1.54
C GLU A 78 15.70 3.71 2.98
N HIS A 79 15.96 2.50 3.51
CA HIS A 79 16.57 2.37 4.83
C HIS A 79 18.02 2.88 4.81
N ARG A 80 18.33 3.88 5.65
CA ARG A 80 19.59 4.65 5.60
C ARG A 80 20.87 3.83 5.76
N GLU A 81 20.85 2.78 6.57
CA GLU A 81 22.02 1.92 6.84
C GLU A 81 22.09 0.68 5.93
N LEU A 82 21.07 0.43 5.12
CA LEU A 82 20.95 -0.78 4.33
C LEU A 82 21.66 -0.56 2.98
N ARG A 83 22.55 -1.48 2.63
CA ARG A 83 23.30 -1.44 1.36
C ARG A 83 22.78 -2.51 0.42
N LEU A 84 22.49 -2.10 -0.81
CA LEU A 84 22.02 -2.94 -1.91
C LEU A 84 23.09 -2.95 -3.00
N GLU A 85 23.51 -4.13 -3.40
CA GLU A 85 24.52 -4.30 -4.46
C GLU A 85 24.09 -5.43 -5.39
N GLU A 86 24.04 -5.15 -6.70
CA GLU A 86 23.90 -6.21 -7.68
C GLU A 86 25.22 -6.99 -7.78
N VAL A 87 25.12 -8.29 -7.55
CA VAL A 87 26.26 -9.20 -7.63
C VAL A 87 25.95 -10.32 -8.60
N ARG A 88 26.99 -10.87 -9.21
CA ARG A 88 26.87 -12.08 -10.03
C ARG A 88 27.30 -13.27 -9.20
N ALA A 89 26.43 -14.25 -9.03
CA ALA A 89 26.66 -15.41 -8.19
C ALA A 89 25.92 -16.65 -8.70
N GLY A 90 26.29 -17.84 -8.21
CA GLY A 90 25.64 -19.11 -8.57
C GLY A 90 26.10 -19.69 -9.91
N ALA A 91 25.52 -20.84 -10.28
CA ALA A 91 25.73 -21.46 -11.58
C ALA A 91 25.20 -20.55 -12.69
N GLY A 92 25.99 -20.32 -13.74
CA GLY A 92 25.57 -19.49 -14.88
C GLY A 92 25.69 -17.98 -14.68
N ASN A 93 26.35 -17.49 -13.62
CA ASN A 93 26.60 -16.07 -13.40
C ASN A 93 25.32 -15.21 -13.36
N GLN A 94 24.25 -15.77 -12.77
CA GLN A 94 22.93 -15.15 -12.72
C GLN A 94 22.93 -13.92 -11.78
N PRO A 95 22.15 -12.87 -12.11
CA PRO A 95 22.08 -11.66 -11.28
C PRO A 95 21.44 -11.97 -9.92
N HIS A 96 22.08 -11.52 -8.86
CA HIS A 96 21.60 -11.58 -7.49
C HIS A 96 21.62 -10.17 -6.90
N LEU A 97 20.76 -9.94 -5.91
CA LEU A 97 20.84 -8.76 -5.06
C LEU A 97 21.45 -9.14 -3.71
N ALA A 98 22.57 -8.51 -3.36
CA ALA A 98 23.17 -8.57 -2.04
C ALA A 98 22.59 -7.46 -1.16
N VAL A 99 21.95 -7.85 -0.05
CA VAL A 99 21.36 -6.95 0.94
C VAL A 99 22.18 -7.03 2.21
N THR A 100 22.84 -5.94 2.56
CA THR A 100 23.73 -5.88 3.72
C THR A 100 23.20 -4.88 4.74
N TYR A 101 23.02 -5.36 5.97
CA TYR A 101 22.73 -4.53 7.14
C TYR A 101 23.73 -4.86 8.25
N ARG A 102 24.62 -3.90 8.55
CA ARG A 102 25.74 -4.08 9.49
C ARG A 102 26.57 -5.32 9.14
N GLN A 103 26.62 -6.33 10.02
CA GLN A 103 27.37 -7.57 9.82
C GLN A 103 26.57 -8.65 9.07
N ARG A 104 25.27 -8.45 8.83
CA ARG A 104 24.41 -9.42 8.13
C ARG A 104 24.46 -9.16 6.63
N CYS A 105 24.65 -10.21 5.84
CA CYS A 105 24.62 -10.17 4.39
C CYS A 105 23.73 -11.31 3.87
N TYR A 106 22.70 -10.94 3.14
CA TYR A 106 21.76 -11.86 2.49
C TYR A 106 21.91 -11.72 0.97
N ARG A 107 21.74 -12.81 0.23
CA ARG A 107 21.81 -12.81 -1.24
C ARG A 107 20.72 -13.70 -1.80
N ALA A 108 20.01 -13.22 -2.81
CA ALA A 108 18.98 -13.96 -3.53
C ALA A 108 18.98 -13.56 -5.01
N PRO A 109 18.45 -14.40 -5.93
CA PRO A 109 18.26 -14.02 -7.33
C PRO A 109 17.54 -12.67 -7.44
N ALA A 110 18.02 -11.78 -8.30
CA ALA A 110 17.50 -10.41 -8.36
C ALA A 110 15.99 -10.35 -8.67
N GLU A 111 15.47 -11.31 -9.43
CA GLU A 111 14.05 -11.43 -9.79
C GLU A 111 13.13 -11.83 -8.61
N GLU A 112 13.69 -12.41 -7.55
CA GLU A 112 12.95 -12.78 -6.34
C GLU A 112 12.88 -11.63 -5.32
N VAL A 113 13.72 -10.60 -5.48
CA VAL A 113 13.80 -9.48 -4.54
C VAL A 113 13.02 -8.28 -5.06
N LEU A 114 12.08 -7.80 -4.24
CA LEU A 114 11.34 -6.58 -4.51
C LEU A 114 11.84 -5.46 -3.60
N VAL A 115 12.62 -4.53 -4.17
CA VAL A 115 13.09 -3.34 -3.47
C VAL A 115 11.98 -2.29 -3.48
N LEU A 116 11.41 -2.02 -2.31
CA LEU A 116 10.32 -1.06 -2.13
C LEU A 116 10.86 0.32 -1.75
N PRO A 117 10.23 1.42 -2.22
CA PRO A 117 10.56 2.79 -1.81
C PRO A 117 10.03 3.07 -0.40
N LEU A 118 10.61 2.37 0.58
CA LEU A 118 10.21 2.39 1.98
C LEU A 118 11.45 2.39 2.86
N ASN A 119 11.34 3.06 4.00
CA ASN A 119 12.39 3.03 5.03
C ASN A 119 12.36 1.76 5.89
N ASN A 120 11.25 1.00 5.89
CA ASN A 120 11.10 -0.27 6.60
C ASN A 120 9.93 -1.07 5.99
N THR A 121 9.89 -2.38 6.20
CA THR A 121 8.82 -3.26 5.67
C THR A 121 7.68 -3.51 6.66
N SER A 122 7.44 -2.57 7.58
CA SER A 122 6.36 -2.70 8.56
C SER A 122 4.99 -2.69 7.87
N THR A 123 4.00 -3.31 8.51
CA THR A 123 2.64 -3.38 7.95
C THR A 123 2.04 -2.00 7.67
N GLU A 124 2.38 -0.97 8.44
CA GLU A 124 1.95 0.42 8.21
C GLU A 124 2.56 1.00 6.93
N ASN A 125 3.86 0.79 6.72
CA ASN A 125 4.56 1.24 5.52
C ASN A 125 4.05 0.53 4.27
N LEU A 126 3.86 -0.80 4.36
CA LEU A 126 3.27 -1.61 3.29
C LEU A 126 1.85 -1.12 2.96
N ALA A 127 1.02 -0.87 3.98
CA ALA A 127 -0.32 -0.34 3.80
C ALA A 127 -0.32 1.06 3.15
N ALA A 128 0.62 1.93 3.55
CA ALA A 128 0.74 3.26 2.99
C ALA A 128 1.16 3.23 1.52
N LEU A 129 2.12 2.38 1.15
CA LEU A 129 2.58 2.26 -0.22
C LEU A 129 1.47 1.72 -1.14
N LEU A 130 0.84 0.60 -0.77
CA LEU A 130 -0.29 0.05 -1.52
C LEU A 130 -1.46 1.04 -1.59
N GLY A 131 -1.78 1.70 -0.47
CA GLY A 131 -2.88 2.64 -0.41
C GLY A 131 -2.69 3.84 -1.34
N ARG A 132 -1.47 4.40 -1.39
CA ARG A 132 -1.13 5.49 -2.32
C ARG A 132 -1.15 5.04 -3.78
N GLN A 133 -0.66 3.84 -4.07
CA GLN A 133 -0.70 3.28 -5.43
C GLN A 133 -2.13 3.05 -5.89
N LEU A 134 -2.97 2.46 -5.01
CA LEU A 134 -4.37 2.22 -5.30
C LEU A 134 -5.13 3.53 -5.48
N TRP A 135 -4.93 4.53 -4.61
CA TRP A 135 -5.57 5.83 -4.75
C TRP A 135 -5.31 6.46 -6.12
N ARG A 136 -4.03 6.51 -6.54
CA ARG A 136 -3.65 7.05 -7.86
C ARG A 136 -4.25 6.24 -9.00
N ASP A 137 -4.30 4.92 -8.90
CA ASP A 137 -4.96 4.07 -9.90
C ASP A 137 -6.46 4.39 -9.98
N LEU A 138 -7.13 4.56 -8.84
CA LEU A 138 -8.55 4.90 -8.81
C LEU A 138 -8.83 6.28 -9.40
N GLU A 139 -8.07 7.31 -9.03
CA GLU A 139 -8.21 8.66 -9.60
C GLU A 139 -8.01 8.66 -11.12
N ALA A 140 -6.99 7.94 -11.60
CA ALA A 140 -6.67 7.90 -13.03
C ALA A 140 -7.72 7.15 -13.86
N ASN A 141 -8.42 6.17 -13.27
CA ASN A 141 -9.30 5.28 -14.00
C ASN A 141 -10.80 5.53 -13.74
N PHE A 142 -11.14 6.33 -12.72
CA PHE A 142 -12.52 6.72 -12.40
C PHE A 142 -12.64 8.25 -12.24
N PRO A 143 -12.27 9.05 -13.26
CA PRO A 143 -12.23 10.52 -13.15
C PRO A 143 -13.60 11.18 -12.91
N GLY A 144 -14.71 10.45 -13.14
CA GLY A 144 -16.07 10.92 -12.87
C GLY A 144 -16.59 10.59 -11.47
N VAL A 145 -15.78 9.94 -10.62
CA VAL A 145 -16.18 9.57 -9.25
C VAL A 145 -15.57 10.55 -8.26
N SER A 146 -16.41 11.15 -7.43
CA SER A 146 -15.99 11.99 -6.29
C SER A 146 -15.40 11.12 -5.17
N LEU A 147 -14.11 10.78 -5.27
CA LEU A 147 -13.41 10.04 -4.22
C LEU A 147 -13.04 10.96 -3.05
N GLU A 148 -13.45 10.57 -1.84
CA GLU A 148 -13.24 11.35 -0.60
C GLU A 148 -12.12 10.77 0.27
N PHE A 149 -12.08 9.45 0.42
CA PHE A 149 -11.09 8.81 1.28
C PHE A 149 -10.78 7.38 0.86
N LEU A 150 -9.62 6.91 1.30
CA LEU A 150 -9.21 5.52 1.21
C LEU A 150 -8.62 5.08 2.54
N ARG A 151 -9.03 3.90 2.98
CA ARG A 151 -8.44 3.20 4.10
C ARG A 151 -7.96 1.84 3.61
N LEU A 152 -6.68 1.57 3.74
CA LEU A 152 -6.09 0.27 3.39
C LEU A 152 -5.38 -0.30 4.60
N SER A 153 -5.59 -1.59 4.87
CA SER A 153 -4.85 -2.30 5.92
C SER A 153 -4.14 -3.53 5.38
N VAL A 154 -2.95 -3.76 5.91
CA VAL A 154 -2.13 -4.96 5.68
C VAL A 154 -1.99 -5.68 7.01
N GLU A 155 -2.41 -6.94 7.07
CA GLU A 155 -2.34 -7.81 8.24
C GLU A 155 -1.29 -8.88 8.01
N GLU A 156 -0.29 -8.97 8.89
CA GLU A 156 0.80 -9.95 8.79
C GLU A 156 0.50 -11.25 9.54
N THR A 157 -0.25 -11.14 10.64
CA THR A 157 -0.69 -12.25 11.49
C THR A 157 -2.13 -11.98 11.91
N ALA A 158 -2.95 -13.02 12.04
CA ALA A 158 -4.36 -12.89 12.41
C ALA A 158 -4.52 -12.02 13.68
N GLY A 159 -5.24 -10.91 13.54
CA GLY A 159 -5.48 -9.92 14.59
C GLY A 159 -4.50 -8.75 14.63
N GLN A 160 -3.45 -8.72 13.82
CA GLN A 160 -2.39 -7.70 13.86
C GLN A 160 -2.19 -7.04 12.48
N ARG A 161 -2.51 -5.74 12.37
CA ARG A 161 -2.48 -5.03 11.09
C ARG A 161 -2.00 -3.60 11.20
N GLY A 162 -1.25 -3.18 10.19
CA GLY A 162 -0.98 -1.78 9.90
C GLY A 162 -2.11 -1.19 9.06
N VAL A 163 -2.40 0.09 9.26
CA VAL A 163 -3.50 0.76 8.57
C VAL A 163 -3.04 2.12 8.06
N TYR A 164 -3.28 2.35 6.78
CA TYR A 164 -3.13 3.63 6.13
C TYR A 164 -4.50 4.27 5.87
N HIS A 165 -4.64 5.54 6.23
CA HIS A 165 -5.80 6.37 5.93
C HIS A 165 -5.35 7.55 5.10
N TYR A 166 -6.05 7.79 4.00
CA TYR A 166 -5.92 8.96 3.17
C TYR A 166 -7.27 9.63 3.04
N THR A 167 -7.32 10.94 3.22
CA THR A 167 -8.50 11.75 2.95
C THR A 167 -8.12 12.79 1.93
N ASN A 168 -8.88 12.85 0.85
CA ASN A 168 -8.76 13.89 -0.14
C ASN A 168 -9.31 15.19 0.48
N ALA A 169 -8.42 16.12 0.79
CA ALA A 169 -8.83 17.45 1.19
C ALA A 169 -9.26 18.23 -0.07
N ALA A 170 -10.47 17.97 -0.59
CA ALA A 170 -11.05 18.87 -1.57
C ALA A 170 -11.43 20.19 -0.87
N PRO A 171 -11.19 21.36 -1.51
CA PRO A 171 -11.42 22.67 -0.90
C PRO A 171 -12.91 22.78 -0.57
N GLY A 172 -13.21 23.13 0.69
CA GLY A 172 -14.59 23.35 1.10
C GLY A 172 -15.28 24.31 0.13
N LYS A 173 -16.33 23.84 -0.55
CA LYS A 173 -17.37 24.74 -1.04
C LYS A 173 -18.00 25.35 0.20
N LEU A 174 -17.47 26.51 0.61
CA LEU A 174 -18.20 27.45 1.45
C LEU A 174 -19.39 27.93 0.62
N THR A 175 -20.47 27.16 0.61
CA THR A 175 -21.79 27.69 0.25
C THR A 175 -22.23 28.59 1.39
N GLY A 176 -21.86 29.85 1.27
CA GLY A 176 -22.25 30.92 2.16
C GLY A 176 -22.19 32.21 1.38
N GLU A 177 -23.09 32.38 0.41
CA GLU A 177 -23.51 33.72 0.03
C GLU A 177 -24.06 34.39 1.31
N PRO A 178 -23.52 35.54 1.76
CA PRO A 178 -24.25 36.37 2.69
C PRO A 178 -25.43 36.92 1.90
N GLY A 179 -26.62 36.41 2.23
CA GLY A 179 -27.87 36.95 1.73
C GLY A 179 -27.91 38.47 1.89
N ALA A 180 -28.35 39.13 0.83
CA ALA A 180 -28.80 40.50 0.88
C ALA A 180 -29.76 40.66 2.06
N GLN A 181 -29.41 41.55 3.00
CA GLN A 181 -30.38 42.17 3.88
C GLN A 181 -30.46 43.64 3.51
N ASP A 182 -31.63 43.99 3.00
CA ASP A 182 -32.21 45.32 3.03
C ASP A 182 -32.10 45.93 4.43
N SER A 183 -31.71 47.21 4.50
CA SER A 183 -32.44 48.20 5.29
C SER A 183 -31.91 49.62 5.06
N ALA A 184 -32.84 50.47 4.59
CA ALA A 184 -33.06 51.91 4.88
C ALA A 184 -32.00 52.94 4.45
#